data_AF-A0A4W4FG12-F1
#
_entry.id   AF-A0A4W4FG12-F1
#
_cell.length_a   1.000
_cell.length_b   1.000
_cell.length_c   1.000
_cell.angle_alpha   90.00
_cell.angle_beta   90.00
_cell.angle_gamma   90.00
#
_symmetry.space_group_name_H-M   'P 1'
#
loop_
_entity.id
_entity.type
_entity.pdbx_description
1 polymer ?
#
loop_
_entity_poly.entity_id
_entity_poly.type
_entity_poly.pdbx_seq_one_letter_code
_entity_poly.pdbx_strand_id
1 'polypeptide(L)'
;MHRRGVGAGAIAKKKLAEAKYKERGTVLAEDQIVQMSKQLETFKTHLEEFASKHKQEIRKSSQFRVQFQEMCATIGVDPLASGKGFWSEMLGVGDFYYELGVQIIEVCLALKHRNGGLITLDELHQRVLKGRGKFAQDVSQRATVLAACSLF
;
A
#
# COMPACT_ATOMS: atom_id res chain seq x y z
N MET A 1 16.88 -64.16 -13.42
CA MET A 1 16.91 -62.74 -13.01
C MET A 1 16.37 -62.62 -11.59
N HIS A 2 17.24 -62.53 -10.58
CA HIS A 2 16.82 -62.56 -9.17
C HIS A 2 16.56 -61.13 -8.68
N ARG A 3 15.28 -60.76 -8.62
CA ARG A 3 14.83 -59.45 -8.16
C ARG A 3 14.88 -59.45 -6.62
N ARG A 4 16.04 -59.08 -6.06
CA ARG A 4 16.18 -58.90 -4.61
C ARG A 4 15.23 -57.79 -4.15
N GLY A 5 14.14 -58.19 -3.48
CA GLY A 5 13.17 -57.29 -2.88
C GLY A 5 13.85 -56.36 -1.87
N VAL A 6 13.47 -55.10 -1.90
CA VAL A 6 13.96 -54.07 -0.98
C VAL A 6 13.61 -54.51 0.45
N GLY A 7 14.62 -54.76 1.29
CA GLY A 7 14.40 -55.28 2.64
C GLY A 7 13.61 -54.30 3.52
N ALA A 8 12.76 -54.81 4.41
CA ALA A 8 11.89 -54.00 5.28
C ALA A 8 12.64 -52.90 6.05
N GLY A 9 13.90 -53.14 6.45
CA GLY A 9 14.76 -52.15 7.10
C GLY A 9 15.18 -50.98 6.19
N ALA A 10 15.34 -51.21 4.88
CA ALA A 10 15.63 -50.16 3.90
C ALA A 10 14.40 -49.29 3.64
N ILE A 11 13.20 -49.89 3.63
CA ILE A 11 11.92 -49.17 3.54
C ILE A 11 11.68 -48.31 4.78
N ALA A 12 11.94 -48.85 5.98
CA ALA A 12 11.84 -48.11 7.24
C ALA A 12 12.83 -46.93 7.32
N LYS A 13 14.09 -47.14 6.93
CA LYS A 13 15.08 -46.05 6.84
C LYS A 13 14.68 -44.97 5.83
N LYS A 14 14.13 -45.35 4.68
CA LYS A 14 13.65 -44.40 3.66
C LYS A 14 12.48 -43.56 4.20
N LYS A 15 11.48 -44.19 4.83
CA LYS A 15 10.35 -43.47 5.45
C LYS A 15 10.80 -42.51 6.56
N LEU A 16 11.76 -42.93 7.38
CA LEU A 16 12.29 -42.10 8.48
C LEU A 16 13.11 -40.92 7.95
N ALA A 17 13.84 -41.10 6.84
CA ALA A 17 14.51 -40.02 6.15
C ALA A 17 13.50 -39.04 5.52
N GLU A 18 12.48 -39.53 4.81
CA GLU A 18 11.40 -38.69 4.25
C GLU A 18 10.68 -37.87 5.33
N ALA A 19 10.38 -38.48 6.48
CA ALA A 19 9.77 -37.78 7.62
C ALA A 19 10.68 -36.65 8.15
N LYS A 20 11.98 -36.91 8.32
CA LYS A 20 12.96 -35.90 8.75
C LYS A 20 13.15 -34.78 7.73
N TYR A 21 13.13 -35.08 6.43
CA TYR A 21 13.19 -34.05 5.39
C TYR A 21 11.93 -33.18 5.39
N LYS A 22 10.76 -33.78 5.60
CA LYS A 22 9.50 -33.03 5.69
C LYS A 22 9.47 -32.10 6.91
N GLU A 23 9.88 -32.60 8.08
CA GLU A 23 9.99 -31.82 9.31
C GLU A 23 11.01 -30.67 9.18
N ARG A 24 12.19 -30.94 8.61
CA ARG A 24 13.16 -29.86 8.32
C ARG A 24 12.64 -28.86 7.29
N GLY A 25 11.84 -29.31 6.33
CA GLY A 25 11.18 -28.45 5.36
C GLY A 25 10.16 -27.51 6.01
N THR A 26 9.40 -27.99 6.99
CA THR A 26 8.45 -27.12 7.74
C THR A 26 9.18 -26.11 8.61
N VAL A 27 10.24 -26.53 9.32
CA VAL A 27 11.05 -25.60 10.15
C VAL A 27 11.70 -24.52 9.28
N LEU A 28 12.25 -24.88 8.11
CA LEU A 28 12.86 -23.90 7.21
C LEU A 28 11.83 -22.89 6.67
N ALA A 29 10.60 -23.33 6.39
CA ALA A 29 9.52 -22.44 5.95
C ALA A 29 9.09 -21.48 7.08
N GLU A 30 9.00 -21.98 8.31
CA GLU A 30 8.71 -21.16 9.50
C GLU A 30 9.81 -20.11 9.74
N ASP A 31 11.08 -20.52 9.67
CA ASP A 31 12.24 -19.61 9.80
C ASP A 31 12.22 -18.51 8.72
N GLN A 32 11.87 -18.86 7.48
CA GLN A 32 11.71 -17.88 6.40
C GLN A 32 10.60 -16.87 6.69
N ILE A 33 9.45 -17.31 7.21
CA ILE A 33 8.32 -16.42 7.55
C ILE A 33 8.71 -15.46 8.69
N VAL A 34 9.42 -15.96 9.71
CA VAL A 34 9.91 -15.12 10.81
C VAL A 34 10.92 -14.09 10.30
N GLN A 35 11.85 -14.51 9.44
CA GLN A 35 12.83 -13.61 8.83
C GLN A 35 12.17 -12.54 7.96
N MET A 36 11.17 -12.92 7.15
CA MET A 36 10.42 -11.97 6.32
C MET A 36 9.65 -10.96 7.16
N SER A 37 9.01 -11.41 8.25
CA SER A 37 8.31 -10.51 9.18
C SER A 37 9.26 -9.46 9.77
N LYS A 38 10.45 -9.87 10.19
CA LYS A 38 11.48 -8.94 10.70
C LYS A 38 11.96 -7.95 9.64
N GLN A 39 12.09 -8.38 8.38
CA GLN A 39 12.44 -7.49 7.28
C GLN A 39 11.34 -6.46 7.00
N LEU A 40 10.07 -6.85 7.06
CA LEU A 40 8.94 -5.93 6.93
C LEU A 40 8.91 -4.89 8.06
N GLU A 41 9.17 -5.29 9.31
CA GLU A 41 9.27 -4.35 10.43
C GLU A 41 10.43 -3.36 10.24
N THR A 42 11.61 -3.85 9.88
CA THR A 42 12.79 -3.00 9.62
C THR A 42 12.51 -2.02 8.49
N PHE A 43 11.88 -2.51 7.42
CA PHE A 43 11.51 -1.66 6.28
C PHE A 43 10.49 -0.61 6.68
N LYS A 44 9.48 -0.98 7.48
CA LYS A 44 8.49 -0.06 8.00
C LYS A 44 9.20 1.10 8.69
N THR A 45 10.07 0.82 9.68
CA THR A 45 10.84 1.82 10.43
C THR A 45 11.64 2.76 9.53
N HIS A 46 12.35 2.23 8.52
CA HIS A 46 13.07 3.08 7.57
C HIS A 46 12.16 3.97 6.74
N LEU A 47 10.98 3.46 6.34
CA LEU A 47 9.99 4.25 5.62
C LEU A 47 9.41 5.35 6.53
N GLU A 48 9.24 5.10 7.83
CA GLU A 48 8.83 6.11 8.82
C GLU A 48 9.86 7.22 8.91
N GLU A 49 11.13 6.84 9.06
CA GLU A 49 12.25 7.79 9.14
C GLU A 49 12.35 8.61 7.85
N PHE A 50 12.33 7.96 6.69
CA PHE A 50 12.35 8.61 5.38
C PHE A 50 11.21 9.63 5.26
N ALA A 51 9.99 9.21 5.57
CA ALA A 51 8.84 10.06 5.39
C ALA A 51 8.80 11.22 6.40
N SER A 52 9.30 11.02 7.62
CA SER A 52 9.46 12.08 8.60
C SER A 52 10.48 13.15 8.13
N LYS A 53 11.60 12.71 7.58
CA LYS A 53 12.67 13.58 7.06
C LYS A 53 12.23 14.37 5.83
N HIS A 54 11.48 13.73 4.94
CA HIS A 54 11.02 14.33 3.68
C HIS A 54 9.58 14.86 3.74
N LYS A 55 8.98 14.99 4.93
CA LYS A 55 7.57 15.40 5.12
C LYS A 55 7.18 16.66 4.34
N GLN A 56 8.03 17.68 4.35
CA GLN A 56 7.76 18.94 3.64
C GLN A 56 7.86 18.79 2.12
N GLU A 57 8.76 17.95 1.63
CA GLU A 57 8.91 17.64 0.20
C GLU A 57 7.70 16.87 -0.31
N ILE A 58 7.21 15.90 0.48
CA ILE A 58 5.95 15.19 0.23
C ILE A 58 4.82 16.22 0.16
N ARG A 59 4.70 17.14 1.11
CA ARG A 59 3.61 18.13 1.08
C ARG A 59 3.68 19.12 -0.08
N LYS A 60 4.88 19.53 -0.51
CA LYS A 60 5.05 20.55 -1.56
C LYS A 60 5.04 20.00 -2.98
N SER A 61 5.71 18.87 -3.23
CA SER A 61 5.92 18.34 -4.58
C SER A 61 4.90 17.26 -4.92
N SER A 62 4.02 17.52 -5.89
CA SER A 62 3.06 16.52 -6.34
C SER A 62 3.73 15.30 -7.00
N GLN A 63 4.87 15.47 -7.68
CA GLN A 63 5.60 14.33 -8.25
C GLN A 63 6.18 13.43 -7.16
N PHE A 64 6.79 14.03 -6.14
CA PHE A 64 7.41 13.28 -5.06
C PHE A 64 6.37 12.50 -4.24
N ARG A 65 5.16 13.07 -4.02
CA ARG A 65 4.05 12.32 -3.41
C ARG A 65 3.68 11.06 -4.16
N VAL A 66 3.60 11.14 -5.49
CA VAL A 66 3.24 9.99 -6.32
C VAL A 66 4.30 8.89 -6.21
N GLN A 67 5.58 9.26 -6.28
CA GLN A 67 6.69 8.31 -6.13
C GLN A 67 6.69 7.66 -4.74
N PHE A 68 6.47 8.45 -3.69
CA PHE A 68 6.36 7.94 -2.33
C PHE A 68 5.20 6.95 -2.19
N GLN A 69 4.05 7.22 -2.80
CA GLN A 69 2.92 6.30 -2.80
C GLN A 69 3.19 5.00 -3.58
N GLU A 70 3.85 5.09 -4.73
CA GLU A 70 4.24 3.90 -5.50
C GLU A 70 5.19 2.99 -4.71
N MET A 71 6.12 3.60 -3.96
CA MET A 71 6.99 2.86 -3.04
C MET A 71 6.19 2.15 -1.94
N CYS A 72 5.24 2.85 -1.30
CA CYS A 72 4.38 2.23 -0.28
C CYS A 72 3.53 1.08 -0.86
N ALA A 73 2.92 1.30 -2.03
CA ALA A 73 2.06 0.32 -2.69
C ALA A 73 2.81 -0.97 -3.11
N THR A 74 4.08 -0.85 -3.50
CA THR A 74 4.93 -2.00 -3.89
C THR A 74 5.05 -3.03 -2.76
N ILE A 75 4.92 -2.60 -1.51
CA ILE A 75 5.12 -3.43 -0.31
C ILE A 75 3.77 -3.75 0.35
N GLY A 76 2.66 -3.35 -0.26
CA GLY A 76 1.32 -3.54 0.27
C GLY A 76 0.99 -2.61 1.43
N VAL A 77 1.71 -1.50 1.57
CA VAL A 77 1.43 -0.46 2.56
C VAL A 77 0.63 0.63 1.88
N ASP A 78 -0.61 0.85 2.31
CA ASP A 78 -1.40 1.99 1.85
C ASP A 78 -1.30 3.14 2.89
N PRO A 79 -0.67 4.28 2.55
CA PRO A 79 -0.59 5.42 3.45
C PRO A 79 -1.95 6.06 3.74
N LEU A 80 -3.01 5.72 3.00
CA LEU A 80 -4.36 6.30 3.14
C LEU A 80 -5.42 5.35 3.70
N ALA A 81 -5.19 4.03 3.72
CA ALA A 81 -6.20 3.04 4.13
C ALA A 81 -6.63 3.13 5.60
N SER A 82 -6.01 3.96 6.44
CA SER A 82 -6.42 4.10 7.82
C SER A 82 -6.30 5.55 8.30
N GLY A 83 -7.44 6.13 8.71
CA GLY A 83 -7.49 7.42 9.42
C GLY A 83 -6.87 7.38 10.82
N LYS A 84 -6.64 6.18 11.36
CA LYS A 84 -5.74 5.91 12.51
C LYS A 84 -4.44 5.22 12.07
N GLY A 85 -4.13 5.32 10.79
CA GLY A 85 -2.97 4.71 10.19
C GLY A 85 -1.74 5.46 10.64
N PHE A 86 -0.72 4.69 10.97
CA PHE A 86 0.62 5.17 11.30
C PHE A 86 1.09 6.33 10.38
N TRP A 87 0.77 6.24 9.09
CA TRP A 87 1.15 7.22 8.06
C TRP A 87 0.32 8.50 8.04
N SER A 88 -0.97 8.43 8.38
CA SER A 88 -1.85 9.60 8.41
C SER A 88 -1.42 10.57 9.51
N GLU A 89 -1.19 10.04 10.72
CA GLU A 89 -0.83 10.82 11.89
C GLU A 89 0.62 11.36 11.82
N MET A 90 1.57 10.54 11.35
CA MET A 90 2.98 10.94 11.28
C MET A 90 3.25 11.96 10.16
N LEU A 91 2.64 11.77 8.98
CA LEU A 91 3.02 12.50 7.76
C LEU A 91 2.05 13.61 7.37
N GLY A 92 0.80 13.60 7.86
CA GLY A 92 -0.24 14.52 7.41
C GLY A 92 -0.60 14.33 5.93
N VAL A 93 -0.23 13.19 5.35
CA VAL A 93 -0.61 12.81 3.98
C VAL A 93 -2.10 12.46 3.95
N GLY A 94 -2.61 11.82 5.00
CA GLY A 94 -4.04 11.58 5.16
C GLY A 94 -4.84 12.88 5.11
N ASP A 95 -4.45 13.90 5.88
CA ASP A 95 -5.14 15.21 5.90
C ASP A 95 -5.28 15.82 4.50
N PHE A 96 -4.22 15.78 3.68
CA PHE A 96 -4.29 16.27 2.30
C PHE A 96 -5.33 15.53 1.46
N TYR A 97 -5.42 14.20 1.58
CA TYR A 97 -6.38 13.39 0.82
C TYR A 97 -7.80 13.51 1.37
N TYR A 98 -7.98 13.68 2.69
CA TYR A 98 -9.28 13.98 3.28
C TYR A 98 -9.80 15.34 2.82
N GLU A 99 -8.97 16.39 2.87
CA GLU A 99 -9.31 17.72 2.33
C GLU A 99 -9.66 17.64 0.84
N LEU A 100 -8.88 16.90 0.06
CA LEU A 100 -9.14 16.69 -1.36
C LEU A 100 -10.45 15.92 -1.59
N GLY A 101 -10.75 14.92 -0.76
CA GLY A 101 -12.00 14.16 -0.81
C GLY A 101 -13.22 15.04 -0.55
N VAL A 102 -13.16 15.92 0.46
CA VAL A 102 -14.22 16.89 0.74
C VAL A 102 -14.47 17.80 -0.48
N GLN A 103 -13.41 18.34 -1.08
CA GLN A 103 -13.52 19.18 -2.28
C GLN A 103 -14.15 18.42 -3.47
N ILE A 104 -13.81 17.15 -3.66
CA ILE A 104 -14.41 16.30 -4.68
C ILE A 104 -15.91 16.13 -4.42
N ILE A 105 -16.30 15.84 -3.18
CA ILE A 105 -17.71 15.70 -2.78
C ILE A 105 -18.48 17.00 -3.05
N GLU A 106 -17.93 18.14 -2.66
CA GLU A 106 -18.54 19.46 -2.87
C GLU A 106 -18.77 19.74 -4.36
N VAL A 107 -17.76 19.49 -5.20
CA VAL A 107 -17.89 19.65 -6.66
C VAL A 107 -18.96 18.71 -7.22
N CYS A 108 -18.96 17.45 -6.83
CA CYS A 108 -19.94 16.46 -7.28
C CYS A 108 -21.37 16.83 -6.85
N LEU A 109 -21.57 17.27 -5.61
CA LEU A 109 -22.88 17.71 -5.11
C LEU A 109 -23.37 18.98 -5.82
N ALA A 110 -22.48 19.94 -6.04
CA ALA A 110 -22.81 21.19 -6.74
C ALA A 110 -23.26 20.93 -8.19
N LEU A 111 -22.73 19.90 -8.85
CA LEU A 111 -23.04 19.61 -10.26
C LEU A 111 -24.14 18.58 -10.46
N LYS A 112 -24.50 17.83 -9.41
CA LYS A 112 -25.48 16.74 -9.46
C LYS A 112 -26.78 17.13 -10.19
N HIS A 113 -27.29 18.34 -9.96
CA HIS A 113 -28.52 18.82 -10.59
C HIS A 113 -28.39 19.11 -12.10
N ARG A 114 -27.16 19.29 -12.61
CA ARG A 114 -26.87 19.60 -14.02
C ARG A 114 -26.47 18.36 -14.82
N ASN A 115 -25.68 17.48 -14.23
CA ASN A 115 -25.08 16.33 -14.92
C ASN A 115 -25.63 14.97 -14.45
N GLY A 116 -26.59 14.96 -13.53
CA GLY A 116 -27.20 13.74 -13.00
C GLY A 116 -26.27 12.93 -12.08
N GLY A 117 -25.15 13.49 -11.63
CA GLY A 117 -24.17 12.82 -10.77
C GLY A 117 -23.01 12.14 -11.51
N LEU A 118 -22.86 12.39 -12.81
CA LEU A 118 -21.73 11.90 -13.62
C LEU A 118 -20.82 13.05 -14.04
N ILE A 119 -19.52 12.90 -13.82
CA ILE A 119 -18.50 13.89 -14.19
C ILE A 119 -17.26 13.15 -14.69
N THR A 120 -16.58 13.70 -15.71
CA THR A 120 -15.29 13.14 -16.15
C THR A 120 -14.19 13.50 -15.16
N LEU A 121 -13.15 12.67 -15.10
CA LEU A 121 -12.01 12.93 -14.21
C LEU A 121 -11.32 14.26 -14.56
N ASP A 122 -11.16 14.57 -15.84
CA ASP A 122 -10.55 15.83 -16.28
C ASP A 122 -11.37 17.04 -15.82
N GLU A 123 -12.69 16.99 -15.97
CA GLU A 123 -13.57 18.08 -15.54
C GLU A 123 -13.57 18.22 -14.01
N LEU A 124 -13.59 17.11 -13.27
CA LEU A 124 -13.48 17.08 -11.81
C LEU A 124 -12.16 17.71 -11.35
N HIS A 125 -11.02 17.27 -11.92
CA HIS A 125 -9.69 17.78 -11.59
C HIS A 125 -9.60 19.28 -11.82
N GLN A 126 -10.06 19.77 -12.98
CA GLN A 126 -10.05 21.21 -13.30
C GLN A 126 -10.94 22.02 -12.35
N ARG A 127 -12.11 21.50 -11.97
CA ARG A 127 -13.02 22.18 -11.02
C ARG A 127 -12.44 22.24 -9.61
N VAL A 128 -11.82 21.15 -9.14
CA VAL A 128 -11.13 21.11 -7.84
C VAL A 128 -9.97 22.11 -7.82
N LEU A 129 -9.17 22.18 -8.88
CA LEU A 129 -8.09 23.17 -8.98
C LEU A 129 -8.60 24.61 -8.96
N LYS A 130 -9.73 24.90 -9.63
CA LYS A 130 -10.34 26.23 -9.62
C LYS A 130 -10.90 26.63 -8.26
N GLY A 131 -11.41 25.68 -7.48
CA GLY A 131 -11.92 25.91 -6.13
C GLY A 131 -10.84 26.09 -5.07
N ARG A 132 -9.58 25.75 -5.38
CA ARG A 132 -8.46 25.84 -4.45
C ARG A 132 -7.90 27.26 -4.36
N GLY A 133 -7.58 27.69 -3.14
CA GLY A 133 -6.97 28.99 -2.87
C GLY A 133 -5.48 29.06 -3.26
N LYS A 134 -4.92 30.29 -3.30
CA LYS A 134 -3.52 30.56 -3.67
C LYS A 134 -2.45 29.79 -2.85
N PHE A 135 -2.80 29.33 -1.65
CA PHE A 135 -1.91 28.59 -0.75
C PHE A 135 -2.17 27.08 -0.73
N ALA A 136 -3.08 26.59 -1.56
CA ALA A 136 -3.37 25.17 -1.64
C ALA A 136 -2.19 24.40 -2.23
N GLN A 137 -1.96 23.19 -1.73
CA GLN A 137 -0.97 22.28 -2.29
C GLN A 137 -1.35 21.92 -3.73
N ASP A 138 -0.33 21.71 -4.57
CA ASP A 138 -0.53 21.23 -5.95
C ASP A 138 -1.27 19.88 -5.96
N VAL A 139 -2.04 19.58 -7.00
CA VAL A 139 -2.85 18.34 -7.10
C VAL A 139 -2.67 17.72 -8.48
N SER A 140 -2.04 16.55 -8.54
CA SER A 140 -2.03 15.74 -9.75
C SER A 140 -3.38 15.06 -9.99
N GLN A 141 -3.70 14.76 -11.24
CA GLN A 141 -4.87 13.93 -11.59
C GLN A 141 -4.86 12.58 -10.85
N ARG A 142 -3.68 11.97 -10.69
CA ARG A 142 -3.53 10.73 -9.92
C ARG A 142 -3.98 10.88 -8.48
N ALA A 143 -3.66 12.01 -7.82
CA ALA A 143 -4.15 12.29 -6.48
C ALA A 143 -5.68 12.46 -6.45
N THR A 144 -6.27 13.09 -7.47
CA THR A 144 -7.73 13.22 -7.59
C THR A 144 -8.42 11.87 -7.77
N VAL A 145 -7.88 10.97 -8.63
CA VAL A 145 -8.39 9.60 -8.78
C VAL A 145 -8.33 8.87 -7.45
N LEU A 146 -7.17 8.92 -6.80
CA LEU A 146 -6.90 8.14 -5.61
C LEU A 146 -7.79 8.61 -4.44
N ALA A 147 -7.95 9.93 -4.27
CA ALA A 147 -8.93 10.50 -3.34
C ALA A 147 -10.36 10.08 -3.68
N ALA A 148 -10.78 10.22 -4.94
CA ALA A 148 -12.13 9.87 -5.37
C ALA A 148 -12.46 8.38 -5.15
N CYS A 149 -11.51 7.48 -5.44
CA CYS A 149 -11.67 6.05 -5.22
C CYS A 149 -11.69 5.69 -3.73
N SER A 150 -10.93 6.41 -2.89
CA SER A 150 -10.92 6.17 -1.43
C SER A 150 -12.19 6.61 -0.69
N LEU A 151 -13.10 7.33 -1.37
CA LEU A 151 -14.39 7.74 -0.82
C LEU A 151 -15.47 6.65 -0.89
N PHE A 152 -15.22 5.54 -1.59
CA PHE A 152 -16.13 4.42 -1.80
C PHE A 152 -15.55 3.12 -1.24
#